data_AF-A0A8S9L0I5-F1
#
_entry.id   AF-A0A8S9L0I5-F1
#
_cell.length_a   1.000
_cell.length_b   1.000
_cell.length_c   1.000
_cell.angle_alpha   90.00
_cell.angle_beta   90.00
_cell.angle_gamma   90.00
#
_symmetry.space_group_name_H-M   'P 1'
#
loop_
_entity.id
_entity.type
_entity.pdbx_description
1 polymer ?
#
loop_
_entity_poly.entity_id
_entity_poly.type
_entity_poly.pdbx_seq_one_letter_code
_entity_poly.pdbx_strand_id
1 'polypeptide(L)'
;MIVLFLSGMVAMIMLRTLYRDISRYNELETQEEAQEETGWKLVHGDVFRLPANSDLLCVYVGTGVQCLGMVFVTMIFAMLGFLSPSNRGGLMTAMLLLWVFMGLFAGYASSRLYKMFKGTEWKRIAFRTAFLFPAVVSSIFFVLNALIWGQKSSGAVPFGTMFALIFLWFGISVPLVFVGAYLGFKKPPVDDPVKTNKIPRQIPEQAWYMNPIFSILIGGILPFGAVFIELFFILTSIWLNQFYYIFGFLFLVFVILIVTCAEITVVLCYFQLCSEDYLWWWRSYLTSGSSALYLFLYATFYFFTKLQITKLVSAMLYFGYMLIASYAFFVLTGTIGFYACLWFTRLIYSSVKID
;
A
#
# COMPACT_ATOMS: atom_id res chain seq x y z
N MET A 1 7.08 9.88 -18.91
CA MET A 1 6.52 9.52 -20.23
C MET A 1 6.82 8.09 -20.64
N ILE A 2 8.09 7.63 -20.59
CA ILE A 2 8.44 6.23 -20.89
C ILE A 2 7.66 5.23 -20.01
N VAL A 3 7.59 5.48 -18.69
CA VAL A 3 6.85 4.61 -17.75
C VAL A 3 5.37 4.52 -18.12
N LEU A 4 4.72 5.64 -18.45
CA LEU A 4 3.31 5.64 -18.90
C LEU A 4 3.10 4.85 -20.18
N PHE A 5 4.02 4.96 -21.14
CA PHE A 5 3.95 4.20 -22.39
C PHE A 5 4.09 2.70 -22.14
N LEU A 6 5.09 2.30 -21.33
CA LEU A 6 5.27 0.89 -20.93
C LEU A 6 4.05 0.36 -20.20
N SER A 7 3.49 1.14 -19.27
CA SER A 7 2.27 0.80 -18.55
C SER A 7 1.08 0.58 -19.49
N GLY A 8 0.89 1.45 -20.48
CA GLY A 8 -0.16 1.30 -21.49
C GLY A 8 0.03 0.04 -22.34
N MET A 9 1.27 -0.27 -22.72
CA MET A 9 1.60 -1.47 -23.51
C MET A 9 1.32 -2.76 -22.73
N VAL A 10 1.76 -2.86 -21.48
CA VAL A 10 1.53 -4.02 -20.62
C VAL A 10 0.04 -4.20 -20.34
N ALA A 11 -0.69 -3.12 -20.04
CA ALA A 11 -2.14 -3.17 -19.86
C ALA A 11 -2.85 -3.72 -21.10
N MET A 12 -2.47 -3.27 -22.31
CA MET A 12 -3.01 -3.81 -23.56
C MET A 12 -2.68 -5.30 -23.75
N ILE A 13 -1.44 -5.73 -23.47
CA ILE A 13 -1.04 -7.14 -23.58
C ILE A 13 -1.85 -8.02 -22.61
N MET A 14 -2.04 -7.56 -21.37
CA MET A 14 -2.84 -8.25 -20.36
C MET A 14 -4.30 -8.36 -20.78
N LEU A 15 -4.92 -7.26 -21.19
CA LEU A 15 -6.32 -7.26 -21.65
C LEU A 15 -6.52 -8.18 -22.86
N ARG A 16 -5.61 -8.13 -23.83
CA ARG A 16 -5.68 -8.99 -25.02
C ARG A 16 -5.53 -10.47 -24.68
N THR A 17 -4.58 -10.81 -23.82
CA THR A 17 -4.36 -12.19 -23.35
C THR A 17 -5.61 -12.69 -22.60
N LEU A 18 -6.11 -11.90 -21.67
CA LEU A 18 -7.25 -12.25 -20.84
C LEU A 18 -8.56 -12.38 -21.62
N TYR A 19 -8.81 -11.47 -22.58
CA TYR A 19 -9.99 -11.57 -23.45
C TYR A 19 -9.98 -12.87 -24.25
N ARG A 20 -8.83 -13.23 -24.82
CA ARG A 20 -8.65 -14.49 -25.55
C ARG A 20 -8.82 -15.72 -24.65
N ASP A 21 -8.30 -15.67 -23.43
CA ASP A 21 -8.38 -16.80 -22.50
C ASP A 21 -9.80 -17.01 -21.94
N ILE A 22 -10.57 -15.93 -21.76
CA ILE A 22 -11.99 -15.98 -21.36
C ILE A 22 -12.88 -16.44 -22.52
N SER A 23 -12.68 -15.92 -23.73
CA SER A 23 -13.51 -16.31 -24.89
C SER A 23 -13.40 -17.80 -25.17
N ARG A 24 -12.16 -18.32 -25.18
CA ARG A 24 -11.88 -19.75 -25.36
C ARG A 24 -12.56 -20.62 -24.30
N TYR A 25 -12.64 -20.15 -23.05
CA TYR A 25 -13.30 -20.90 -21.99
C TYR A 25 -14.81 -20.99 -22.17
N ASN A 26 -15.44 -19.86 -22.49
CA ASN A 26 -16.88 -19.78 -22.64
C ASN A 26 -17.39 -20.52 -23.88
N GLU A 27 -16.50 -20.90 -24.80
CA GLU A 27 -16.76 -21.75 -25.96
C GLU A 27 -16.70 -23.25 -25.63
N LEU A 28 -16.19 -23.66 -24.47
CA LEU A 28 -16.16 -25.08 -24.07
C LEU A 28 -17.58 -25.56 -23.74
N GLU A 29 -18.05 -26.57 -24.47
CA GLU A 29 -19.45 -27.04 -24.40
C GLU A 29 -19.69 -28.02 -23.24
N THR A 30 -18.65 -28.63 -22.67
CA THR A 30 -18.77 -29.61 -21.57
C THR A 30 -17.86 -29.32 -20.37
N GLN A 31 -18.34 -29.62 -19.15
CA GLN A 31 -17.56 -29.46 -17.91
C GLN A 31 -16.32 -30.37 -17.85
N GLU A 32 -16.32 -31.51 -18.56
CA GLU A 32 -15.17 -32.42 -18.64
C GLU A 32 -14.01 -31.79 -19.43
N GLU A 33 -14.30 -31.13 -20.57
CA GLU A 33 -13.29 -30.36 -21.33
C GLU A 33 -12.75 -29.16 -20.54
N ALA A 34 -13.57 -28.57 -19.67
CA ALA A 34 -13.15 -27.49 -18.77
C ALA A 34 -12.29 -27.97 -17.58
N GLN A 35 -12.42 -29.23 -17.15
CA GLN A 35 -11.61 -29.85 -16.11
C GLN A 35 -10.22 -30.28 -16.61
N GLU A 36 -10.05 -30.49 -17.92
CA GLU A 36 -8.75 -30.80 -18.53
C GLU A 36 -7.84 -29.58 -18.72
N GLU A 37 -8.36 -28.34 -18.60
CA GLU A 37 -7.54 -27.13 -18.71
C GLU A 37 -6.72 -26.85 -17.44
N THR A 38 -5.44 -26.51 -17.60
CA THR A 38 -4.55 -26.09 -16.50
C THR A 38 -4.61 -24.59 -16.22
N GLY A 39 -4.20 -24.18 -15.02
CA GLY A 39 -3.97 -22.76 -14.68
C GLY A 39 -5.07 -22.08 -13.86
N TRP A 40 -5.25 -20.77 -14.07
CA TRP A 40 -5.99 -19.92 -13.12
C TRP A 40 -7.46 -20.32 -12.95
N LYS A 41 -8.10 -20.87 -13.98
CA LYS A 41 -9.52 -21.26 -13.91
C LYS A 41 -9.76 -22.44 -12.97
N LEU A 42 -8.80 -23.36 -12.84
CA LEU A 42 -8.90 -24.53 -11.95
C LEU A 42 -8.98 -24.16 -10.47
N VAL A 43 -8.39 -23.01 -10.09
CA VAL A 43 -8.33 -22.59 -8.69
C VAL A 43 -9.54 -21.76 -8.25
N HIS A 44 -10.59 -21.63 -9.07
CA HIS A 44 -11.81 -20.87 -8.75
C HIS A 44 -12.39 -21.24 -7.37
N GLY A 45 -12.34 -22.52 -6.99
CA GLY A 45 -12.81 -23.01 -5.69
C GLY A 45 -11.94 -22.66 -4.48
N ASP A 46 -10.73 -22.13 -4.67
CA ASP A 46 -9.77 -21.83 -3.58
C ASP A 46 -9.29 -20.37 -3.56
N VAL A 47 -9.53 -19.60 -4.63
CA VAL A 47 -9.05 -18.21 -4.78
C VAL A 47 -9.54 -17.25 -3.69
N PHE A 48 -10.78 -17.41 -3.23
CA PHE A 48 -11.36 -16.51 -2.22
C PHE A 48 -11.23 -17.04 -0.78
N ARG A 49 -10.38 -18.06 -0.58
CA ARG A 49 -10.14 -18.64 0.74
C ARG A 49 -9.51 -17.60 1.68
N LEU A 50 -9.88 -17.68 2.95
CA LEU A 50 -9.46 -16.72 3.97
C LEU A 50 -7.92 -16.63 4.03
N PRO A 51 -7.33 -15.42 3.93
CA PRO A 51 -5.89 -15.27 4.03
C PRO A 51 -5.37 -15.60 5.43
N ALA A 52 -4.14 -16.10 5.50
CA ALA A 52 -3.39 -16.18 6.75
C ALA A 52 -3.31 -14.78 7.38
N ASN A 53 -3.46 -14.65 8.70
CA ASN A 53 -3.42 -13.35 9.38
C ASN A 53 -4.33 -12.26 8.76
N SER A 54 -5.55 -12.63 8.36
CA SER A 54 -6.54 -11.74 7.74
C SER A 54 -6.77 -10.42 8.51
N ASP A 55 -6.81 -10.47 9.85
CA ASP A 55 -6.89 -9.29 10.71
C ASP A 55 -5.82 -8.24 10.40
N LEU A 56 -4.57 -8.69 10.24
CA LEU A 56 -3.41 -7.82 10.04
C LEU A 56 -3.46 -7.19 8.64
N LEU A 57 -3.88 -7.97 7.64
CA LEU A 57 -4.09 -7.48 6.28
C LEU A 57 -5.15 -6.36 6.27
N CYS A 58 -6.28 -6.56 6.95
CA CYS A 58 -7.31 -5.53 7.10
C CYS A 58 -6.79 -4.24 7.74
N VAL A 59 -5.96 -4.36 8.77
CA VAL A 59 -5.35 -3.22 9.46
C VAL A 59 -4.42 -2.44 8.54
N TYR A 60 -3.54 -3.16 7.81
CA TYR A 60 -2.61 -2.55 6.87
C TYR A 60 -3.31 -1.89 5.69
N VAL A 61 -4.30 -2.56 5.09
CA VAL A 61 -5.11 -2.02 3.99
C VAL A 61 -5.87 -0.77 4.44
N GLY A 62 -6.49 -0.79 5.64
CA GLY A 62 -7.15 0.40 6.18
C GLY A 62 -6.19 1.57 6.39
N THR A 63 -5.02 1.29 6.97
CA THR A 63 -3.96 2.29 7.14
C THR A 63 -3.47 2.83 5.80
N GLY A 64 -3.35 2.01 4.78
CA GLY A 64 -2.95 2.46 3.45
C GLY A 64 -4.00 3.31 2.76
N VAL A 65 -5.30 3.05 2.97
CA VAL A 65 -6.36 3.98 2.53
C VAL A 65 -6.22 5.34 3.21
N GLN A 66 -5.88 5.35 4.50
CA GLN A 66 -5.60 6.58 5.25
C GLN A 66 -4.40 7.34 4.66
N CYS A 67 -3.30 6.64 4.41
CA CYS A 67 -2.09 7.19 3.80
C CYS A 67 -2.38 7.74 2.40
N LEU A 68 -3.07 6.96 1.56
CA LEU A 68 -3.42 7.32 0.19
C LEU A 68 -4.27 8.60 0.17
N GLY A 69 -5.34 8.65 0.97
CA GLY A 69 -6.23 9.81 1.07
C GLY A 69 -5.49 11.06 1.54
N MET A 70 -4.64 10.93 2.57
CA MET A 70 -3.82 12.04 3.06
C MET A 70 -2.88 12.55 1.97
N VAL A 71 -2.10 11.68 1.32
CA VAL A 71 -1.12 12.07 0.29
C VAL A 71 -1.82 12.69 -0.91
N PHE A 72 -2.90 12.07 -1.39
CA PHE A 72 -3.67 12.56 -2.54
C PHE A 72 -4.23 13.97 -2.30
N VAL A 73 -4.92 14.19 -1.18
CA VAL A 73 -5.49 15.50 -0.85
C VAL A 73 -4.42 16.55 -0.61
N THR A 74 -3.32 16.18 0.07
CA THR A 74 -2.18 17.09 0.27
C THR A 74 -1.57 17.53 -1.05
N MET A 75 -1.36 16.60 -1.99
CA MET A 75 -0.80 16.92 -3.30
C MET A 75 -1.73 17.79 -4.14
N ILE A 76 -3.05 17.60 -4.06
CA ILE A 76 -4.01 18.49 -4.73
C ILE A 76 -3.90 19.92 -4.19
N PHE A 77 -3.90 20.11 -2.86
CA PHE A 77 -3.76 21.45 -2.29
C PHE A 77 -2.39 22.09 -2.59
N ALA A 78 -1.32 21.30 -2.62
CA ALA A 78 0.00 21.77 -3.03
C ALA A 78 0.04 22.17 -4.52
N MET A 79 -0.58 21.38 -5.39
CA MET A 79 -0.67 21.66 -6.84
C MET A 79 -1.49 22.92 -7.13
N LEU A 80 -2.58 23.16 -6.39
CA LEU A 80 -3.41 24.37 -6.53
C LEU A 80 -2.76 25.62 -5.91
N GLY A 81 -1.60 25.50 -5.27
CA GLY A 81 -0.88 26.63 -4.67
C GLY A 81 -1.35 27.04 -3.28
N PHE A 82 -2.26 26.29 -2.64
CA PHE A 82 -2.70 26.56 -1.27
C PHE A 82 -1.62 26.26 -0.21
N LEU A 83 -0.66 25.39 -0.55
CA LEU A 83 0.49 25.07 0.30
C LEU A 83 1.77 25.60 -0.35
N SER A 84 2.27 26.74 0.13
CA SER A 84 3.51 27.32 -0.38
C SER A 84 4.72 26.45 -0.01
N PRO A 85 5.62 26.13 -0.96
CA PRO A 85 6.86 25.41 -0.67
C PRO A 85 7.79 26.13 0.32
N SER A 86 7.60 27.45 0.50
CA SER A 86 8.34 28.25 1.49
C SER A 86 7.85 28.02 2.92
N ASN A 87 6.61 27.55 3.12
CA ASN A 87 6.03 27.26 4.44
C ASN A 87 6.00 25.75 4.71
N ARG A 88 7.19 25.15 4.93
CA ARG A 88 7.31 23.70 5.22
C ARG A 88 6.51 23.26 6.44
N GLY A 89 6.42 24.10 7.47
CA GLY A 89 5.63 23.83 8.67
C GLY A 89 4.13 23.73 8.37
N GLY A 90 3.62 24.60 7.49
CA GLY A 90 2.24 24.53 7.01
C GLY A 90 1.93 23.22 6.28
N LEU A 91 2.83 22.75 5.43
CA LEU A 91 2.68 21.47 4.73
C LEU A 91 2.63 20.29 5.71
N MET A 92 3.55 20.23 6.68
CA MET A 92 3.53 19.16 7.70
C MET A 92 2.26 19.20 8.55
N THR A 93 1.80 20.41 8.94
CA THR A 93 0.57 20.58 9.71
C THR A 93 -0.66 20.13 8.93
N ALA A 94 -0.75 20.49 7.64
CA ALA A 94 -1.82 20.04 6.75
C ALA A 94 -1.84 18.51 6.61
N MET A 95 -0.67 17.88 6.41
CA MET A 95 -0.56 16.42 6.37
C MET A 95 -1.03 15.76 7.67
N LEU A 96 -0.64 16.28 8.83
CA LEU A 96 -1.07 15.75 10.13
C LEU A 96 -2.58 15.88 10.34
N LEU A 97 -3.18 17.02 9.99
CA LEU A 97 -4.63 17.19 10.10
C LEU A 97 -5.38 16.27 9.14
N LEU A 98 -4.93 16.19 7.88
CA LEU A 98 -5.50 15.28 6.88
C LEU A 98 -5.37 13.83 7.33
N TRP A 99 -4.22 13.41 7.89
CA TRP A 99 -4.04 12.09 8.48
C TRP A 99 -5.12 11.77 9.52
N VAL A 100 -5.35 12.68 10.47
CA VAL A 100 -6.35 12.51 11.54
C VAL A 100 -7.75 12.33 10.94
N PHE A 101 -8.16 13.18 10.00
CA PHE A 101 -9.49 13.08 9.37
C PHE A 101 -9.65 11.83 8.51
N MET A 102 -8.58 11.41 7.83
CA MET A 102 -8.60 10.19 7.02
C MET A 102 -8.75 8.91 7.86
N GLY A 103 -8.62 9.00 9.20
CA GLY A 103 -8.91 7.90 10.11
C GLY A 103 -10.31 7.30 9.93
N LEU A 104 -11.29 8.12 9.55
CA LEU A 104 -12.64 7.65 9.19
C LEU A 104 -12.60 6.62 8.05
N PHE A 105 -11.89 6.93 6.97
CA PHE A 105 -11.76 6.04 5.81
C PHE A 105 -10.92 4.81 6.15
N ALA A 106 -9.94 4.95 7.04
CA ALA A 106 -9.13 3.83 7.53
C ALA A 106 -9.97 2.76 8.21
N GLY A 107 -10.79 3.18 9.19
CA GLY A 107 -11.69 2.28 9.91
C GLY A 107 -12.78 1.69 9.00
N TYR A 108 -13.32 2.50 8.08
CA TYR A 108 -14.28 2.02 7.09
C TYR A 108 -13.69 0.93 6.21
N ALA A 109 -12.51 1.15 5.61
CA ALA A 109 -11.87 0.19 4.73
C ALA A 109 -11.48 -1.11 5.46
N SER A 110 -10.87 -1.00 6.65
CA SER A 110 -10.46 -2.18 7.43
C SER A 110 -11.64 -3.03 7.89
N SER A 111 -12.71 -2.41 8.38
CA SER A 111 -13.92 -3.12 8.82
C SER A 111 -14.70 -3.74 7.66
N ARG A 112 -14.74 -3.09 6.48
CA ARG A 112 -15.36 -3.66 5.27
C ARG A 112 -14.64 -4.92 4.82
N LEU A 113 -13.32 -4.86 4.75
CA LEU A 113 -12.51 -6.02 4.36
C LEU A 113 -12.61 -7.14 5.41
N TYR A 114 -12.61 -6.78 6.70
CA TYR A 114 -12.79 -7.76 7.77
C TYR A 114 -14.14 -8.46 7.74
N LYS A 115 -15.20 -7.72 7.40
CA LYS A 115 -16.53 -8.29 7.23
C LYS A 115 -16.62 -9.22 6.02
N MET A 116 -15.93 -8.89 4.92
CA MET A 116 -15.79 -9.78 3.76
C MET A 116 -15.15 -11.11 4.16
N PHE A 117 -14.18 -11.06 5.07
CA PHE A 117 -13.54 -12.24 5.67
C PHE A 117 -14.38 -12.94 6.76
N LYS A 118 -15.68 -12.64 6.86
CA LYS A 118 -16.62 -13.21 7.85
C LYS A 118 -16.24 -12.92 9.30
N GLY A 119 -15.45 -11.87 9.55
CA GLY A 119 -15.11 -11.43 10.90
C GLY A 119 -16.27 -10.74 11.62
N THR A 120 -16.43 -11.01 12.92
CA THR A 120 -17.52 -10.45 13.76
C THR A 120 -17.05 -9.33 14.69
N GLU A 121 -15.81 -9.40 15.16
CA GLU A 121 -15.23 -8.52 16.18
C GLU A 121 -14.71 -7.18 15.62
N TRP A 122 -15.59 -6.37 15.04
CA TRP A 122 -15.22 -5.12 14.36
C TRP A 122 -14.52 -4.10 15.27
N LYS A 123 -14.84 -4.09 16.57
CA LYS A 123 -14.17 -3.22 17.57
C LYS A 123 -12.70 -3.54 17.73
N ARG A 124 -12.34 -4.83 17.67
CA ARG A 124 -10.94 -5.30 17.76
C ARG A 124 -10.13 -4.85 16.56
N ILE A 125 -10.71 -4.92 15.36
CA ILE A 125 -10.06 -4.42 14.14
C ILE A 125 -9.95 -2.90 14.15
N ALA A 126 -11.00 -2.17 14.55
CA ALA A 126 -10.95 -0.72 14.71
C ALA A 126 -9.82 -0.28 15.65
N PHE A 127 -9.70 -0.95 16.81
CA PHE A 127 -8.60 -0.71 17.75
C PHE A 127 -7.24 -0.97 17.10
N ARG A 128 -7.04 -2.12 16.45
CA ARG A 128 -5.76 -2.41 15.78
C ARG A 128 -5.43 -1.42 14.67
N THR A 129 -6.41 -0.99 13.87
CA THR A 129 -6.24 0.05 12.84
C THR A 129 -5.84 1.39 13.44
N ALA A 130 -6.46 1.80 14.55
CA ALA A 130 -6.17 3.08 15.17
C ALA A 130 -4.80 3.15 15.88
N PHE A 131 -4.23 1.99 16.26
CA PHE A 131 -3.02 1.93 17.08
C PHE A 131 -1.78 1.41 16.36
N LEU A 132 -1.87 0.41 15.49
CA LEU A 132 -0.68 -0.31 15.00
C LEU A 132 0.33 0.62 14.31
N PHE A 133 -0.09 1.32 13.26
CA PHE A 133 0.79 2.21 12.51
C PHE A 133 1.16 3.47 13.30
N PRO A 134 0.21 4.22 13.90
CA PRO A 134 0.55 5.39 14.70
C PRO A 134 1.48 5.08 15.89
N ALA A 135 1.35 3.92 16.54
CA ALA A 135 2.21 3.54 17.66
C ALA A 135 3.65 3.27 17.21
N VAL A 136 3.84 2.60 16.07
CA VAL A 136 5.19 2.36 15.50
C VAL A 136 5.85 3.70 15.14
N VAL A 137 5.14 4.56 14.40
CA VAL A 137 5.66 5.88 14.01
C VAL A 137 5.95 6.75 15.23
N SER A 138 5.03 6.79 16.19
CA SER A 138 5.21 7.56 17.43
C SER A 138 6.38 7.03 18.25
N SER A 139 6.57 5.71 18.35
CA SER A 139 7.69 5.13 19.08
C SER A 139 9.03 5.54 18.49
N ILE A 140 9.17 5.45 17.16
CA ILE A 140 10.38 5.92 16.46
C ILE A 140 10.57 7.41 16.72
N PHE A 141 9.53 8.22 16.49
CA PHE A 141 9.57 9.67 16.70
C PHE A 141 9.97 10.07 18.12
N PHE A 142 9.43 9.41 19.16
CA PHE A 142 9.77 9.69 20.56
C PHE A 142 11.21 9.35 20.87
N VAL A 143 11.73 8.22 20.39
CA VAL A 143 13.14 7.85 20.55
C VAL A 143 14.03 8.89 19.88
N LEU A 144 13.73 9.27 18.63
CA LEU A 144 14.46 10.32 17.92
C LEU A 144 14.42 11.66 18.66
N ASN A 145 13.25 12.07 19.16
CA ASN A 145 13.11 13.33 19.89
C ASN A 145 13.89 13.33 21.21
N ALA A 146 13.91 12.21 21.95
CA ALA A 146 14.69 12.05 23.17
C ALA A 146 16.21 12.20 22.92
N LEU A 147 16.71 11.67 21.79
CA LEU A 147 18.10 11.83 21.38
C LEU A 147 18.45 13.30 21.08
N ILE A 148 17.54 14.05 20.47
CA ILE A 148 17.73 15.49 20.20
C ILE A 148 17.72 16.30 21.50
N TRP A 149 16.80 15.99 22.43
CA TRP A 149 16.79 16.60 23.76
C TRP A 149 18.08 16.35 24.54
N GLY A 150 18.61 15.12 24.48
CA GLY A 150 19.90 14.80 25.11
C GLY A 150 21.07 15.65 24.59
N GLN A 151 21.00 16.10 23.33
CA GLN A 151 21.98 17.00 22.72
C GLN A 151 21.71 18.49 22.99
N LYS A 152 20.67 18.83 23.77
CA LYS A 152 20.22 20.22 24.02
C LYS A 152 20.02 21.02 22.74
N SER A 153 19.62 20.35 21.66
CA SER A 153 19.42 20.98 20.36
C SER A 153 18.07 21.69 20.30
N SER A 154 18.04 22.88 19.69
CA SER A 154 16.82 23.66 19.45
C SER A 154 15.86 23.00 18.45
N GLY A 155 16.32 21.97 17.73
CA GLY A 155 15.48 21.17 16.83
C GLY A 155 14.59 20.15 17.54
N ALA A 156 14.64 20.06 18.87
CA ALA A 156 13.78 19.15 19.60
C ALA A 156 12.34 19.65 19.63
N VAL A 157 11.39 18.75 19.43
CA VAL A 157 9.97 19.07 19.51
C VAL A 157 9.62 19.35 20.97
N PRO A 158 9.03 20.53 21.27
CA PRO A 158 8.72 20.91 22.63
C PRO A 158 7.59 20.06 23.21
N PHE A 159 7.56 19.94 24.53
CA PHE A 159 6.59 19.12 25.26
C PHE A 159 5.14 19.46 24.91
N GLY A 160 4.81 20.74 24.73
CA GLY A 160 3.47 21.18 24.32
C GLY A 160 3.01 20.59 22.99
N THR A 161 3.90 20.52 22.00
CA THR A 161 3.60 19.89 20.69
C THR A 161 3.45 18.38 20.83
N MET A 162 4.25 17.73 21.67
CA MET A 162 4.11 16.30 21.94
C MET A 162 2.74 15.99 22.57
N PHE A 163 2.31 16.79 23.54
CA PHE A 163 0.98 16.67 24.15
C PHE A 163 -0.14 16.89 23.13
N ALA A 164 0.00 17.89 22.25
CA ALA A 164 -0.98 18.14 21.18
C ALA A 164 -1.08 16.96 20.20
N LEU A 165 0.02 16.31 19.84
CA LEU A 165 0.01 15.12 18.97
C LEU A 165 -0.71 13.93 19.64
N ILE A 166 -0.50 13.72 20.94
CA ILE A 166 -1.23 12.70 21.71
C ILE A 166 -2.73 13.03 21.74
N PHE A 167 -3.09 14.29 22.00
CA PHE A 167 -4.49 14.71 21.98
C PHE A 167 -5.14 14.53 20.61
N LEU A 168 -4.47 14.89 19.52
CA LEU A 168 -4.97 14.65 18.16
C LEU A 168 -5.14 13.16 17.86
N TRP A 169 -4.22 12.31 18.32
CA TRP A 169 -4.30 10.87 18.13
C TRP A 169 -5.45 10.24 18.93
N PHE A 170 -5.47 10.40 20.25
CA PHE A 170 -6.46 9.75 21.11
C PHE A 170 -7.82 10.46 21.13
N GLY A 171 -7.82 11.80 21.07
CA GLY A 171 -9.03 12.62 21.18
C GLY A 171 -9.82 12.75 19.88
N ILE A 172 -9.16 12.61 18.71
CA ILE A 172 -9.81 12.81 17.40
C ILE A 172 -9.64 11.58 16.49
N SER A 173 -8.40 11.17 16.21
CA SER A 173 -8.11 10.11 15.22
C SER A 173 -8.72 8.76 15.64
N VAL A 174 -8.50 8.33 16.89
CA VAL A 174 -9.05 7.07 17.41
C VAL A 174 -10.59 7.06 17.31
N PRO A 175 -11.35 8.03 17.84
CA PRO A 175 -12.80 8.10 17.64
C PRO A 175 -13.23 8.04 16.18
N LEU A 176 -12.56 8.77 15.29
CA LEU A 176 -12.88 8.75 13.85
C LEU A 176 -12.69 7.37 13.23
N VAL A 177 -11.63 6.64 13.58
CA VAL A 177 -11.43 5.25 13.12
C VAL A 177 -12.57 4.36 13.60
N PHE A 178 -13.03 4.51 14.85
CA PHE A 178 -14.16 3.74 15.37
C PHE A 178 -15.48 4.08 14.66
N VAL A 179 -15.74 5.36 14.40
CA VAL A 179 -16.92 5.79 13.62
C VAL A 179 -16.86 5.20 12.22
N GLY A 180 -15.71 5.27 11.55
CA GLY A 180 -15.48 4.69 10.23
C GLY A 180 -15.73 3.19 10.22
N ALA A 181 -15.18 2.48 11.20
CA ALA A 181 -15.35 1.04 11.36
C ALA A 181 -16.81 0.64 11.59
N TYR A 182 -17.54 1.40 12.41
CA TYR A 182 -18.97 1.19 12.62
C TYR A 182 -19.77 1.34 11.30
N LEU A 183 -19.50 2.40 10.55
CA LEU A 183 -20.16 2.65 9.25
C LEU A 183 -19.83 1.56 8.22
N GLY A 184 -18.58 1.13 8.16
CA GLY A 184 -18.14 0.05 7.27
C GLY A 184 -18.80 -1.28 7.63
N PHE A 185 -18.86 -1.60 8.91
CA PHE A 185 -19.43 -2.86 9.38
C PHE A 185 -20.97 -2.92 9.25
N LYS A 186 -21.66 -1.78 9.25
CA LYS A 186 -23.13 -1.73 9.03
C LYS A 186 -23.53 -2.15 7.61
N LYS A 187 -22.67 -1.94 6.61
CA LYS A 187 -22.97 -2.32 5.22
C LYS A 187 -23.03 -3.85 5.03
N PRO A 188 -23.84 -4.38 4.11
CA PRO A 188 -23.92 -5.82 3.85
C PRO A 188 -22.56 -6.39 3.43
N PRO A 189 -22.24 -7.64 3.82
CA PRO A 189 -20.99 -8.27 3.39
C PRO A 189 -20.90 -8.29 1.87
N VAL A 190 -19.68 -8.24 1.34
CA VAL A 190 -19.46 -8.39 -0.09
C VAL A 190 -19.41 -9.89 -0.37
N ASP A 191 -20.36 -10.40 -1.15
CA ASP A 191 -20.40 -11.82 -1.52
C ASP A 191 -19.29 -12.13 -2.53
N ASP A 192 -18.61 -13.26 -2.37
CA ASP A 192 -17.58 -13.68 -3.33
C ASP A 192 -18.23 -14.20 -4.61
N PRO A 193 -17.62 -13.98 -5.79
CA PRO A 193 -18.20 -14.42 -7.06
C PRO A 193 -18.41 -15.93 -7.17
N VAL A 194 -17.58 -16.70 -6.46
CA VAL A 194 -17.54 -18.16 -6.51
C VAL A 194 -17.46 -18.74 -5.10
N LYS A 195 -18.06 -19.92 -4.91
CA LYS A 195 -18.03 -20.62 -3.62
C LYS A 195 -16.68 -21.27 -3.38
N THR A 196 -16.19 -21.17 -2.15
CA THR A 196 -14.95 -21.82 -1.74
C THR A 196 -15.18 -23.30 -1.39
N ASN A 197 -14.31 -24.17 -1.87
CA ASN A 197 -14.27 -25.58 -1.53
C ASN A 197 -13.89 -25.80 -0.06
N LYS A 198 -14.38 -26.90 0.53
CA LYS A 198 -14.08 -27.25 1.93
C LYS A 198 -12.62 -27.67 2.09
N ILE A 199 -12.13 -28.50 1.17
CA ILE A 199 -10.78 -29.05 1.19
C ILE A 199 -9.91 -28.19 0.26
N PRO A 200 -8.79 -27.65 0.76
CA PRO A 200 -7.87 -26.86 -0.06
C PRO A 200 -7.18 -27.76 -1.09
N ARG A 201 -7.13 -27.32 -2.35
CA ARG A 201 -6.31 -27.97 -3.38
C ARG A 201 -4.82 -27.86 -3.05
N GLN A 202 -4.07 -28.90 -3.39
CA GLN A 202 -2.60 -28.90 -3.30
C GLN A 202 -2.02 -28.01 -4.39
N ILE A 203 -1.12 -27.09 -3.99
CA ILE A 203 -0.41 -26.21 -4.92
C ILE A 203 0.72 -27.01 -5.57
N PRO A 204 0.83 -27.05 -6.92
CA PRO A 204 1.92 -27.75 -7.60
C PRO A 204 3.28 -27.07 -7.35
N GLU A 205 4.37 -27.81 -7.59
CA GLU A 205 5.71 -27.25 -7.48
C GLU A 205 5.90 -26.07 -8.44
N GLN A 206 6.28 -24.93 -7.87
CA GLN A 206 6.43 -23.68 -8.60
C GLN A 206 7.84 -23.60 -9.22
N ALA A 207 7.93 -23.05 -10.43
CA ALA A 207 9.22 -22.72 -11.02
C ALA A 207 10.01 -21.74 -10.13
N TRP A 208 11.35 -21.78 -10.22
CA TRP A 208 12.23 -20.98 -9.34
C TRP A 208 11.92 -19.48 -9.35
N TYR A 209 11.55 -18.92 -10.51
CA TYR A 209 11.23 -17.50 -10.66
C TYR A 209 9.83 -17.13 -10.14
N MET A 210 8.98 -18.13 -9.87
CA MET A 210 7.68 -17.93 -9.20
C MET A 210 7.77 -18.05 -7.69
N ASN A 211 8.97 -18.26 -7.12
CA ASN A 211 9.17 -18.25 -5.68
C ASN A 211 8.64 -16.92 -5.09
N PRO A 212 7.84 -16.96 -4.00
CA PRO A 212 7.22 -15.77 -3.43
C PRO A 212 8.20 -14.64 -3.15
N ILE A 213 9.37 -14.93 -2.56
CA ILE A 213 10.35 -13.91 -2.17
C ILE A 213 10.91 -13.22 -3.42
N PHE A 214 11.32 -14.00 -4.41
CA PHE A 214 11.91 -13.49 -5.64
C PHE A 214 10.91 -12.63 -6.42
N SER A 215 9.69 -13.14 -6.60
CA SER A 215 8.59 -12.44 -7.28
C SER A 215 8.21 -11.12 -6.58
N ILE A 216 8.14 -11.12 -5.24
CA ILE A 216 7.86 -9.93 -4.44
C ILE A 216 8.94 -8.87 -4.61
N LEU A 217 10.22 -9.25 -4.57
CA LEU A 217 11.32 -8.31 -4.70
C LEU A 217 11.36 -7.69 -6.11
N ILE A 218 11.27 -8.51 -7.16
CA ILE A 218 11.25 -8.00 -8.54
C ILE A 218 10.07 -7.05 -8.78
N GLY A 219 8.89 -7.39 -8.26
CA GLY A 219 7.71 -6.54 -8.42
C GLY A 219 7.86 -5.14 -7.83
N GLY A 220 8.70 -4.97 -6.81
CA GLY A 220 8.96 -3.67 -6.17
C GLY A 220 9.89 -2.74 -6.94
N ILE A 221 10.67 -3.27 -7.90
CA ILE A 221 11.65 -2.50 -8.66
C ILE A 221 10.97 -1.44 -9.54
N LEU A 222 9.89 -1.82 -10.24
CA LEU A 222 9.21 -0.91 -11.17
C LEU A 222 8.52 0.26 -10.47
N PRO A 223 7.71 0.06 -9.40
CA PRO A 223 7.13 1.17 -8.65
C PRO A 223 8.19 2.10 -8.05
N PHE A 224 9.31 1.56 -7.58
CA PHE A 224 10.43 2.37 -7.10
C PHE A 224 11.08 3.18 -8.23
N GLY A 225 11.36 2.54 -9.37
CA GLY A 225 11.93 3.20 -10.55
C GLY A 225 11.07 4.36 -11.05
N ALA A 226 9.74 4.24 -10.96
CA ALA A 226 8.80 5.29 -11.34
C ALA A 226 8.94 6.59 -10.51
N VAL A 227 9.34 6.47 -9.23
CA VAL A 227 9.45 7.61 -8.30
C VAL A 227 10.89 8.02 -7.99
N PHE A 228 11.88 7.27 -8.47
CA PHE A 228 13.29 7.42 -8.10
C PHE A 228 13.83 8.84 -8.28
N ILE A 229 13.56 9.47 -9.42
CA ILE A 229 14.03 10.83 -9.72
C ILE A 229 13.37 11.85 -8.78
N GLU A 230 12.08 11.70 -8.49
CA GLU A 230 11.38 12.59 -7.56
C GLU A 230 11.84 12.40 -6.11
N LEU A 231 12.14 11.17 -5.73
CA LEU A 231 12.71 10.87 -4.43
C LEU A 231 14.03 11.63 -4.22
N PHE A 232 14.89 11.73 -5.24
CA PHE A 232 16.11 12.54 -5.17
C PHE A 232 15.82 14.01 -4.86
N PHE A 233 14.85 14.62 -5.55
CA PHE A 233 14.48 16.02 -5.33
C PHE A 233 13.81 16.25 -3.97
N ILE A 234 12.97 15.31 -3.52
CA ILE A 234 12.36 15.34 -2.18
C ILE A 234 13.44 15.27 -1.09
N LEU A 235 14.39 14.33 -1.20
CA LEU A 235 15.48 14.20 -0.24
C LEU A 235 16.37 15.45 -0.23
N THR A 236 16.67 16.00 -1.39
CA THR A 236 17.43 17.26 -1.52
C THR A 236 16.68 18.42 -0.88
N SER A 237 15.35 18.48 -1.03
CA SER A 237 14.55 19.53 -0.41
C SER A 237 14.52 19.41 1.11
N ILE A 238 14.32 18.21 1.65
CA ILE A 238 14.22 17.94 3.09
C ILE A 238 15.58 18.12 3.77
N TRP A 239 16.64 17.54 3.22
CA TRP A 239 17.93 17.44 3.91
C TRP A 239 18.95 18.52 3.55
N LEU A 240 18.88 19.08 2.32
CA LEU A 240 19.76 20.17 1.88
C LEU A 240 19.06 21.53 1.85
N ASN A 241 17.85 21.60 2.41
CA ASN A 241 17.03 22.79 2.51
C ASN A 241 16.73 23.51 1.18
N GLN A 242 16.84 22.83 0.04
CA GLN A 242 16.45 23.38 -1.25
C GLN A 242 14.92 23.47 -1.38
N PHE A 243 14.40 24.43 -2.14
CA PHE A 243 12.96 24.53 -2.37
C PHE A 243 12.52 23.59 -3.49
N TYR A 244 11.43 22.85 -3.25
CA TYR A 244 10.78 22.02 -4.26
C TYR A 244 9.58 22.77 -4.84
N TYR A 245 9.69 23.26 -6.08
CA TYR A 245 8.65 24.10 -6.70
C TYR A 245 7.69 23.33 -7.62
N ILE A 246 7.97 22.07 -7.95
CA ILE A 246 7.30 21.36 -9.05
C ILE A 246 6.21 20.41 -8.54
N PHE A 247 5.29 20.89 -7.69
CA PHE A 247 4.22 20.06 -7.11
C PHE A 247 3.27 19.44 -8.15
N GLY A 248 3.03 20.10 -9.29
CA GLY A 248 2.25 19.52 -10.38
C GLY A 248 2.92 18.29 -11.00
N PHE A 249 4.25 18.30 -11.12
CA PHE A 249 5.00 17.12 -11.58
C PHE A 249 5.00 16.02 -10.53
N LEU A 250 5.15 16.37 -9.25
CA LEU A 250 5.04 15.41 -8.15
C LEU A 250 3.69 14.67 -8.16
N PHE A 251 2.59 15.39 -8.38
CA PHE A 251 1.26 14.79 -8.49
C PHE A 251 1.17 13.84 -9.70
N LEU A 252 1.72 14.22 -10.85
CA LEU A 252 1.79 13.34 -12.03
C LEU A 252 2.57 12.06 -11.72
N VAL A 253 3.73 12.17 -11.06
CA VAL A 253 4.53 11.01 -10.66
C VAL A 253 3.81 10.14 -9.64
N PHE A 254 3.02 10.72 -8.74
CA PHE A 254 2.16 9.96 -7.83
C PHE A 254 1.06 9.17 -8.57
N VAL A 255 0.45 9.74 -9.61
CA VAL A 255 -0.49 8.99 -10.46
C VAL A 255 0.21 7.85 -11.19
N ILE A 256 1.41 8.09 -11.73
CA ILE A 256 2.23 7.02 -12.35
C ILE A 256 2.51 5.91 -11.34
N LEU A 257 2.91 6.27 -10.10
CA LEU A 257 3.15 5.29 -9.04
C LEU A 257 1.91 4.41 -8.79
N ILE A 258 0.72 5.01 -8.69
CA ILE A 258 -0.53 4.24 -8.47
C ILE A 258 -0.74 3.24 -9.61
N VAL A 259 -0.62 3.69 -10.86
CA VAL A 259 -0.80 2.85 -12.05
C VAL A 259 0.24 1.73 -12.07
N THR A 260 1.52 2.05 -11.90
CA THR A 260 2.60 1.05 -11.91
C THR A 260 2.46 0.04 -10.78
N CYS A 261 2.08 0.47 -9.57
CA CYS A 261 1.78 -0.44 -8.45
C CYS A 261 0.64 -1.40 -8.78
N ALA A 262 -0.47 -0.89 -9.32
CA ALA A 262 -1.63 -1.71 -9.68
C ALA A 262 -1.28 -2.70 -10.80
N GLU A 263 -0.59 -2.25 -11.83
CA GLU A 263 -0.25 -3.05 -13.00
C GLU A 263 0.71 -4.19 -12.67
N ILE A 264 1.84 -3.92 -12.02
CA ILE A 264 2.84 -4.96 -11.72
C ILE A 264 2.26 -6.03 -10.79
N THR A 265 1.42 -5.63 -9.84
CA THR A 265 0.78 -6.57 -8.91
C THR A 265 -0.28 -7.41 -9.60
N VAL A 266 -1.10 -6.83 -10.48
CA VAL A 266 -2.08 -7.58 -11.28
C VAL A 266 -1.39 -8.58 -12.21
N VAL A 267 -0.33 -8.17 -12.91
CA VAL A 267 0.44 -9.05 -13.81
C VAL A 267 1.03 -10.23 -13.03
N LEU A 268 1.71 -9.97 -11.91
CA LEU A 268 2.31 -11.03 -11.10
C LEU A 268 1.27 -11.91 -10.42
N CYS A 269 0.14 -11.35 -9.98
CA CYS A 269 -0.99 -12.11 -9.46
C CYS A 269 -1.60 -13.01 -10.54
N TYR A 270 -1.74 -12.53 -11.77
CA TYR A 270 -2.24 -13.33 -12.87
C TYR A 270 -1.31 -14.52 -13.16
N PHE A 271 -0.01 -14.27 -13.28
CA PHE A 271 0.95 -15.35 -13.49
C PHE A 271 1.00 -16.36 -12.33
N GLN A 272 0.86 -15.88 -11.09
CA GLN A 272 0.72 -16.74 -9.91
C GLN A 272 -0.51 -17.65 -10.03
N LEU A 273 -1.68 -17.09 -10.37
CA LEU A 273 -2.91 -17.86 -10.55
C LEU A 273 -2.79 -18.85 -11.72
N CYS A 274 -2.15 -18.45 -12.84
CA CYS A 274 -1.86 -19.35 -13.96
C CYS A 274 -0.95 -20.53 -13.56
N SER A 275 -0.20 -20.39 -12.47
CA SER A 275 0.65 -21.45 -11.91
C SER A 275 -0.08 -22.24 -10.80
N GLU A 276 -1.41 -22.10 -10.71
CA GLU A 276 -2.29 -22.76 -9.73
C GLU A 276 -2.00 -22.42 -8.25
N ASP A 277 -1.27 -21.34 -7.99
CA ASP A 277 -1.07 -20.80 -6.65
C ASP A 277 -2.16 -19.75 -6.33
N TYR A 278 -3.10 -20.12 -5.46
CA TYR A 278 -4.21 -19.25 -5.05
C TYR A 278 -3.89 -18.36 -3.84
N LEU A 279 -2.68 -18.38 -3.28
CA LEU A 279 -2.31 -17.61 -2.08
C LEU A 279 -1.88 -16.18 -2.44
N TRP A 280 -2.76 -15.45 -3.14
CA TRP A 280 -2.44 -14.14 -3.70
C TRP A 280 -2.56 -12.99 -2.69
N TRP A 281 -3.41 -13.08 -1.66
CA TRP A 281 -3.77 -11.97 -0.76
C TRP A 281 -2.59 -11.16 -0.19
N TRP A 282 -1.65 -11.83 0.50
CA TRP A 282 -0.46 -11.16 1.02
C TRP A 282 0.58 -10.93 -0.05
N ARG A 283 0.68 -11.82 -1.03
CA ARG A 283 1.65 -11.71 -2.11
C ARG A 283 1.37 -10.44 -2.94
N SER A 284 0.12 -10.14 -3.29
CA SER A 284 -0.26 -8.91 -3.98
C SER A 284 0.08 -7.66 -3.17
N TYR A 285 -0.14 -7.69 -1.85
CA TYR A 285 0.21 -6.58 -0.97
C TYR A 285 1.73 -6.37 -0.89
N LEU A 286 2.49 -7.46 -0.70
CA LEU A 286 3.94 -7.40 -0.54
C LEU A 286 4.66 -7.05 -1.84
N THR A 287 4.15 -7.48 -2.99
CA THR A 287 4.77 -7.24 -4.31
C THR A 287 4.92 -5.75 -4.63
N SER A 288 3.90 -4.93 -4.43
CA SER A 288 4.05 -3.47 -4.57
C SER A 288 4.63 -2.83 -3.30
N GLY A 289 4.37 -3.40 -2.12
CA GLY A 289 4.91 -2.93 -0.85
C GLY A 289 6.44 -2.97 -0.79
N SER A 290 7.07 -3.97 -1.42
CA SER A 290 8.53 -4.17 -1.43
C SER A 290 9.30 -3.01 -2.07
N SER A 291 8.63 -2.14 -2.84
CA SER A 291 9.19 -0.87 -3.34
C SER A 291 9.77 0.01 -2.22
N ALA A 292 9.25 -0.10 -1.00
CA ALA A 292 9.75 0.57 0.19
C ALA A 292 11.16 0.13 0.63
N LEU A 293 11.53 -1.13 0.37
CA LEU A 293 12.89 -1.63 0.60
C LEU A 293 13.87 -0.85 -0.27
N TYR A 294 13.55 -0.72 -1.57
CA TYR A 294 14.37 0.03 -2.52
C TYR A 294 14.46 1.51 -2.17
N LEU A 295 13.37 2.11 -1.70
CA LEU A 295 13.38 3.48 -1.16
C LEU A 295 14.36 3.61 0.01
N PHE A 296 14.35 2.68 0.95
CA PHE A 296 15.26 2.71 2.11
C PHE A 296 16.73 2.46 1.72
N LEU A 297 16.98 1.54 0.79
CA LEU A 297 18.32 1.30 0.23
C LEU A 297 18.85 2.54 -0.50
N TYR A 298 18.00 3.21 -1.28
CA TYR A 298 18.37 4.45 -1.92
C TYR A 298 18.63 5.59 -0.93
N ALA A 299 17.81 5.70 0.11
CA ALA A 299 18.05 6.64 1.20
C ALA A 299 19.40 6.40 1.86
N THR A 300 19.77 5.13 2.05
CA THR A 300 21.10 4.75 2.56
C THR A 300 22.21 5.17 1.59
N PHE A 301 22.07 4.91 0.30
CA PHE A 301 23.02 5.36 -0.72
C PHE A 301 23.15 6.90 -0.76
N TYR A 302 22.04 7.62 -0.67
CA TYR A 302 21.99 9.09 -0.64
C TYR A 302 22.74 9.65 0.57
N PHE A 303 22.62 9.01 1.74
CA PHE A 303 23.34 9.39 2.95
C PHE A 303 24.86 9.40 2.73
N PHE A 304 25.41 8.33 2.14
CA PHE A 304 26.86 8.21 1.96
C PHE A 304 27.42 9.05 0.81
N THR A 305 26.60 9.40 -0.19
CA THR A 305 27.08 10.05 -1.42
C THR A 305 26.77 11.54 -1.50
N LYS A 306 25.70 12.00 -0.86
CA LYS A 306 25.23 13.40 -0.96
C LYS A 306 25.27 14.15 0.36
N LEU A 307 25.14 13.46 1.49
CA LEU A 307 25.08 14.10 2.80
C LEU A 307 26.44 14.08 3.49
N GLN A 308 26.85 15.24 4.01
CA GLN A 308 28.06 15.39 4.82
C GLN A 308 27.72 15.35 6.32
N ILE A 309 26.99 14.31 6.75
CA ILE A 309 26.60 14.15 8.15
C ILE A 309 27.67 13.35 8.89
N THR A 310 28.37 14.01 9.81
CA THR A 310 29.44 13.38 10.63
C THR A 310 28.97 12.97 12.02
N LYS A 311 27.93 13.62 12.56
CA LYS A 311 27.44 13.37 13.92
C LYS A 311 26.53 12.15 13.96
N LEU A 312 26.79 11.25 14.91
CA LEU A 312 26.03 10.02 15.12
C LEU A 312 24.52 10.27 15.37
N VAL A 313 24.18 11.28 16.18
CA VAL A 313 22.77 11.63 16.44
C VAL A 313 22.05 12.08 15.17
N SER A 314 22.70 12.90 14.34
CA SER A 314 22.14 13.33 13.06
C SER A 314 21.97 12.17 12.08
N ALA A 315 22.89 11.19 12.09
CA ALA A 315 22.74 9.96 11.30
C ALA A 315 21.55 9.11 11.77
N MET A 316 21.39 8.92 13.09
CA MET A 316 20.22 8.21 13.65
C MET A 316 18.89 8.90 13.31
N LEU A 317 18.85 10.24 13.33
CA LEU A 317 17.69 11.00 12.90
C LEU A 317 17.37 10.76 11.44
N TYR A 318 18.37 10.82 10.57
CA TYR A 318 18.22 10.54 9.15
C TYR A 318 17.60 9.17 8.92
N PHE A 319 18.22 8.11 9.43
CA PHE A 319 17.73 6.75 9.24
C PHE A 319 16.37 6.50 9.89
N GLY A 320 16.10 7.11 11.05
CA GLY A 320 14.80 7.00 11.71
C GLY A 320 13.66 7.65 10.92
N TYR A 321 13.86 8.86 10.39
CA TYR A 321 12.86 9.49 9.52
C TYR A 321 12.71 8.76 8.18
N MET A 322 13.80 8.25 7.60
CA MET A 322 13.74 7.46 6.38
C MET A 322 13.07 6.10 6.59
N LEU A 323 13.18 5.51 7.79
CA LEU A 323 12.43 4.32 8.17
C LEU A 323 10.92 4.60 8.26
N ILE A 324 10.53 5.73 8.87
CA ILE A 324 9.13 6.17 8.90
C ILE A 324 8.60 6.38 7.48
N ALA A 325 9.36 7.08 6.63
CA ALA A 325 8.97 7.33 5.24
C ALA A 325 8.85 6.04 4.43
N SER A 326 9.80 5.11 4.57
CA SER A 326 9.76 3.79 3.93
C SER A 326 8.57 2.96 4.42
N TYR A 327 8.28 2.96 5.73
CA TYR A 327 7.13 2.24 6.27
C TYR A 327 5.80 2.83 5.78
N ALA A 328 5.65 4.16 5.73
CA ALA A 328 4.48 4.80 5.15
C ALA A 328 4.32 4.46 3.65
N PHE A 329 5.44 4.41 2.91
CA PHE A 329 5.46 4.03 1.50
C PHE A 329 5.05 2.57 1.31
N PHE A 330 5.56 1.63 2.13
CA PHE A 330 5.16 0.21 2.14
C PHE A 330 3.66 0.04 2.31
N VAL A 331 3.08 0.79 3.26
CA VAL A 331 1.66 0.73 3.57
C VAL A 331 0.80 1.30 2.44
N LEU A 332 1.25 2.39 1.81
CA LEU A 332 0.59 3.02 0.68
C LEU A 332 0.65 2.14 -0.58
N THR A 333 1.84 1.74 -1.01
CA THR A 333 2.01 0.98 -2.26
C THR A 333 1.43 -0.43 -2.14
N GLY A 334 1.59 -1.08 -0.99
CA GLY A 334 1.00 -2.39 -0.73
C GLY A 334 -0.53 -2.38 -0.82
N THR A 335 -1.17 -1.33 -0.30
CA THR A 335 -2.63 -1.18 -0.36
C THR A 335 -3.15 -0.95 -1.77
N ILE A 336 -2.44 -0.17 -2.59
CA ILE A 336 -2.78 0.03 -4.01
C ILE A 336 -2.76 -1.31 -4.74
N GLY A 337 -1.67 -2.07 -4.60
CA GLY A 337 -1.52 -3.36 -5.25
C GLY A 337 -2.54 -4.38 -4.78
N PHE A 338 -2.83 -4.41 -3.48
CA PHE A 338 -3.86 -5.27 -2.91
C PHE A 338 -5.24 -5.00 -3.49
N TYR A 339 -5.70 -3.74 -3.52
CA TYR A 339 -7.02 -3.42 -4.07
C TYR A 339 -7.10 -3.66 -5.58
N ALA A 340 -6.00 -3.42 -6.30
CA ALA A 340 -5.92 -3.73 -7.74
C ALA A 340 -6.11 -5.23 -7.99
N CYS A 341 -5.40 -6.09 -7.26
CA CYS A 341 -5.55 -7.54 -7.36
C CYS A 341 -6.93 -8.01 -6.87
N LEU A 342 -7.45 -7.47 -5.77
CA LEU A 342 -8.79 -7.82 -5.29
C LEU A 342 -9.87 -7.49 -6.33
N TRP A 343 -9.78 -6.33 -6.97
CA TRP A 343 -10.71 -5.95 -8.04
C TRP A 343 -10.54 -6.85 -9.27
N PHE A 344 -9.29 -7.06 -9.72
CA PHE A 344 -8.95 -7.92 -10.85
C PHE A 344 -9.44 -9.35 -10.66
N THR A 345 -9.09 -9.99 -9.55
CA THR A 345 -9.47 -11.37 -9.22
C THR A 345 -10.98 -11.50 -9.18
N ARG A 346 -11.70 -10.57 -8.55
CA ARG A 346 -13.17 -10.61 -8.55
C ARG A 346 -13.76 -10.46 -9.94
N LEU A 347 -13.19 -9.58 -10.76
CA LEU A 347 -13.64 -9.36 -12.14
C LEU A 347 -13.49 -10.63 -12.99
N ILE A 348 -12.32 -11.26 -12.98
CA ILE A 348 -12.07 -12.46 -13.81
C ILE A 348 -12.97 -13.62 -13.40
N TYR A 349 -13.12 -13.90 -12.10
CA TYR A 349 -13.97 -15.02 -11.64
C TYR A 349 -15.47 -14.72 -11.71
N SER A 350 -15.88 -13.45 -11.76
CA SER A 350 -17.28 -13.09 -12.06
C SER A 350 -17.64 -13.20 -13.55
N SER A 351 -16.64 -13.22 -14.42
CA SER A 351 -16.81 -13.27 -15.88
C SER A 351 -16.88 -14.70 -16.43
N VAL A 352 -16.52 -15.67 -15.60
CA VAL A 352 -16.53 -17.10 -15.93
C VAL A 352 -17.87 -17.68 -15.48
N LYS A 353 -18.58 -18.39 -16.37
CA LYS A 353 -19.78 -19.15 -16.00
C LYS A 353 -19.34 -20.41 -15.27
N ILE A 354 -19.50 -20.43 -13.96
CA ILE A 354 -19.25 -21.59 -13.11
C ILE A 354 -20.57 -21.86 -12.39
N ASP A 355 -21.32 -22.87 -12.84
CA ASP A 355 -22.61 -23.26 -12.26
C ASP A 355 -22.45 -23.93 -10.88
#